data_AF-A0A6J5AIW8-F1
#
_entry.id   AF-A0A6J5AIW8-F1
#
_cell.length_a   1.000
_cell.length_b   1.000
_cell.length_c   1.000
_cell.angle_alpha   90.00
_cell.angle_beta   90.00
_cell.angle_gamma   90.00
#
_symmetry.space_group_name_H-M   'P 1'
#
loop_
_entity.id
_entity.type
_entity.pdbx_description
1 polymer ?
#
loop_
_entity_poly.entity_id
_entity_poly.type
_entity_poly.pdbx_seq_one_letter_code
_entity_poly.pdbx_strand_id
1 'polypeptide(L)'
;MAGRSGARHVRARVLHEFVESGKPVLGVCRGCQLINVAFGGSLYQDIATEVPTANAHVSERYSQHRYAIRFPERSTLASMLPGRREVIANSIHRQAIRELGRDLNIEAVSSDDGIIEGIRYRRAAFVVGVQWHPEFHRAGGPELLDCVPLLDTFLRAARDMRL
;
A
#
# COMPACT_ATOMS: atom_id res chain seq x y z
N MET A 1 -5.35 23.80 -18.55
CA MET A 1 -5.12 22.50 -17.88
C MET A 1 -3.71 22.41 -17.26
N ALA A 2 -3.38 23.25 -16.25
CA ALA A 2 -2.02 23.27 -15.65
C ALA A 2 -1.96 22.79 -14.17
N GLY A 3 -3.09 22.52 -13.52
CA GLY A 3 -3.13 22.31 -12.06
C GLY A 3 -2.81 20.91 -11.53
N ARG A 4 -2.91 19.85 -12.35
CA ARG A 4 -2.74 18.45 -11.89
C ARG A 4 -1.29 17.95 -11.87
N SER A 5 -0.40 18.61 -12.62
CA SER A 5 1.02 18.23 -12.71
C SER A 5 1.79 18.70 -11.46
N GLY A 6 1.61 19.95 -11.03
CA GLY A 6 2.35 20.52 -9.90
C GLY A 6 2.16 19.77 -8.58
N ALA A 7 0.93 19.38 -8.24
CA ALA A 7 0.64 18.68 -6.99
C ALA A 7 1.28 17.26 -6.91
N ARG A 8 1.48 16.58 -8.04
CA ARG A 8 2.19 15.29 -8.08
C ARG A 8 3.68 15.47 -7.81
N HIS A 9 4.30 16.48 -8.42
CA HIS A 9 5.71 16.81 -8.21
C HIS A 9 6.00 17.26 -6.77
N VAL A 10 5.10 18.04 -6.15
CA VAL A 10 5.26 18.46 -4.74
C VAL A 10 5.20 17.25 -3.79
N ARG A 11 4.22 16.36 -3.98
CA ARG A 11 4.08 15.18 -3.10
C ARG A 11 5.25 14.20 -3.23
N ALA A 12 5.75 13.95 -4.43
CA ALA A 12 6.94 13.12 -4.63
C ALA A 12 8.17 13.76 -3.98
N ARG A 13 8.34 15.08 -4.08
CA ARG A 13 9.44 15.80 -3.42
C ARG A 13 9.37 15.70 -1.90
N VAL A 14 8.19 15.90 -1.30
CA VAL A 14 8.00 15.74 0.15
C VAL A 14 8.30 14.30 0.59
N LEU A 15 7.88 13.31 -0.19
CA LEU A 15 8.22 11.92 0.08
C LEU A 15 9.74 11.70 0.09
N HIS A 16 10.45 12.17 -0.95
CA HIS A 16 11.91 12.06 -1.01
C HIS A 16 12.58 12.70 0.21
N GLU A 17 12.18 13.92 0.57
CA GLU A 17 12.71 14.63 1.74
C GLU A 17 12.52 13.83 3.04
N PHE A 18 11.33 13.23 3.24
CA PHE A 18 11.07 12.40 4.41
C PHE A 18 11.96 11.16 4.41
N VAL A 19 12.07 10.46 3.28
CA VAL A 19 12.90 9.26 3.17
C VAL A 19 14.38 9.58 3.37
N GLU A 20 14.89 10.65 2.77
CA GLU A 20 16.28 11.10 2.91
C GLU A 20 16.59 11.57 4.33
N SER A 21 15.62 12.17 5.02
CA SER A 21 15.70 12.51 6.44
C SER A 21 15.57 11.29 7.37
N GLY A 22 15.45 10.07 6.83
CA GLY A 22 15.23 8.84 7.61
C GLY A 22 13.84 8.73 8.24
N LYS A 23 12.90 9.63 7.91
CA LYS A 23 11.55 9.68 8.49
C LYS A 23 10.70 8.50 8.04
N PRO A 24 9.95 7.86 8.96
CA PRO A 24 9.07 6.78 8.59
C PRO A 24 7.93 7.28 7.71
N VAL A 25 7.53 6.47 6.73
CA VAL A 25 6.43 6.76 5.82
C VAL A 25 5.50 5.56 5.73
N LEU A 26 4.20 5.82 5.90
CA LEU A 26 3.13 4.88 5.58
C LEU A 26 2.25 5.49 4.47
N GLY A 27 2.25 4.87 3.29
CA GLY A 27 1.43 5.27 2.16
C GLY A 27 0.19 4.39 2.02
N VAL A 28 -1.00 4.97 2.20
CA VAL A 28 -2.27 4.25 2.06
C VAL A 28 -2.91 4.54 0.71
N CYS A 29 -3.35 3.49 0.01
CA CYS A 29 -4.01 3.54 -1.30
C CYS A 29 -3.22 4.39 -2.31
N ARG A 30 -3.65 5.63 -2.57
CA ARG A 30 -2.91 6.58 -3.43
C ARG A 30 -1.50 6.88 -2.90
N GLY A 31 -1.28 6.82 -1.59
CA GLY A 31 0.04 6.94 -0.97
C GLY A 31 0.98 5.82 -1.39
N CYS A 32 0.50 4.57 -1.43
CA CYS A 32 1.25 3.41 -1.93
C CYS A 32 1.67 3.62 -3.39
N GLN A 33 0.72 4.06 -4.23
CA GLN A 33 0.96 4.37 -5.63
C GLN A 33 1.99 5.50 -5.82
N LEU A 34 1.91 6.54 -4.99
CA LEU A 34 2.85 7.65 -5.00
C LEU A 34 4.26 7.19 -4.62
N ILE A 35 4.40 6.34 -3.60
CA ILE A 35 5.69 5.73 -3.22
C ILE A 35 6.29 5.01 -4.42
N ASN A 36 5.51 4.14 -5.08
CA ASN A 36 5.97 3.41 -6.25
C ASN A 36 6.49 4.33 -7.37
N VAL A 37 5.69 5.34 -7.74
CA VAL A 37 6.04 6.29 -8.80
C VAL A 37 7.25 7.15 -8.43
N ALA A 38 7.37 7.58 -7.17
CA ALA A 38 8.53 8.35 -6.71
C ALA A 38 9.84 7.54 -6.81
N PHE A 39 9.78 6.23 -6.62
CA PHE A 39 10.91 5.32 -6.86
C PHE A 39 11.04 4.84 -8.31
N GLY A 40 10.30 5.45 -9.25
CA GLY A 40 10.43 5.22 -10.69
C GLY A 40 9.60 4.06 -11.25
N GLY A 41 8.62 3.54 -10.49
CA GLY A 41 7.66 2.56 -10.98
C GLY A 41 6.52 3.19 -11.79
N SER A 42 5.65 2.34 -12.34
CA SER A 42 4.48 2.75 -13.14
C SER A 42 3.17 2.20 -12.56
N LEU A 43 2.05 2.77 -13.00
CA LEU A 43 0.70 2.39 -12.55
C LEU A 43 -0.17 1.99 -13.74
N TYR A 44 -1.02 1.01 -13.53
CA TYR A 44 -2.27 0.90 -14.29
C TYR A 44 -3.13 2.13 -13.95
N GLN A 45 -3.51 2.89 -14.98
CA GLN A 45 -4.42 4.03 -14.85
C GLN A 45 -5.85 3.60 -14.59
N ASP A 46 -6.24 2.41 -15.05
CA ASP A 46 -7.51 1.77 -14.75
C ASP A 46 -7.42 0.24 -14.88
N ILE A 47 -7.53 -0.47 -13.77
CA ILE A 47 -7.40 -1.95 -13.70
C ILE A 47 -8.43 -2.62 -14.61
N ALA A 48 -9.66 -2.13 -14.62
CA ALA A 48 -10.76 -2.75 -15.37
C ALA A 48 -10.52 -2.76 -16.89
N THR A 49 -9.85 -1.73 -17.43
CA THR A 49 -9.55 -1.62 -18.86
C THR A 49 -8.18 -2.17 -19.23
N GLU A 50 -7.19 -2.11 -18.35
CA GLU A 50 -5.81 -2.51 -18.66
C GLU A 50 -5.46 -3.93 -18.21
N VAL A 51 -6.23 -4.52 -17.30
CA VAL A 51 -6.05 -5.90 -16.82
C VAL A 51 -7.40 -6.64 -16.87
N PRO A 52 -7.86 -7.08 -18.06
CA PRO A 52 -9.20 -7.67 -18.23
C PRO A 52 -9.47 -8.93 -17.40
N THR A 53 -8.42 -9.60 -16.93
CA THR A 53 -8.50 -10.80 -16.07
C THR A 53 -8.55 -10.48 -14.58
N ALA A 54 -8.35 -9.21 -14.19
CA ALA A 54 -8.39 -8.81 -12.79
C ALA A 54 -9.82 -8.72 -12.27
N ASN A 55 -9.98 -9.01 -10.99
CA ASN A 55 -11.25 -8.80 -10.32
C ASN A 55 -11.50 -7.30 -10.13
N ALA A 56 -12.74 -6.93 -9.81
CA ALA A 56 -13.03 -5.55 -9.47
C ALA A 56 -12.35 -5.20 -8.13
N HIS A 57 -11.50 -4.17 -8.10
CA HIS A 57 -10.86 -3.62 -6.88
C HIS A 57 -11.63 -2.42 -6.29
N VAL A 58 -12.84 -2.17 -6.78
CA VAL A 58 -13.77 -1.20 -6.23
C VAL A 58 -15.19 -1.65 -6.58
N SER A 59 -16.13 -1.45 -5.67
CA SER A 59 -17.56 -1.70 -5.93
C SER A 59 -18.40 -0.46 -5.63
N GLU A 60 -19.65 -0.46 -6.11
CA GLU A 60 -20.63 0.59 -5.79
C GLU A 60 -20.91 0.69 -4.28
N ARG A 61 -20.69 -0.41 -3.55
CA ARG A 61 -20.73 -0.46 -2.08
C ARG A 61 -19.32 -0.24 -1.52
N TYR A 62 -18.78 0.95 -1.80
CA TYR A 62 -17.41 1.41 -1.55
C TYR A 62 -16.72 0.81 -0.30
N SER A 63 -17.34 0.95 0.88
CA SER A 63 -16.74 0.51 2.15
C SER A 63 -16.90 -0.99 2.48
N GLN A 64 -17.70 -1.72 1.71
CA GLN A 64 -18.03 -3.13 1.95
C GLN A 64 -17.28 -4.08 1.03
N HIS A 65 -16.60 -3.57 0.01
CA HIS A 65 -15.84 -4.41 -0.91
C HIS A 65 -14.65 -5.04 -0.20
N ARG A 66 -14.59 -6.37 -0.23
CA ARG A 66 -13.59 -7.19 0.45
C ARG A 66 -12.87 -8.06 -0.55
N TYR A 67 -11.59 -8.28 -0.31
CA TYR A 67 -10.73 -9.04 -1.21
C TYR A 67 -9.66 -9.81 -0.42
N ALA A 68 -9.28 -11.00 -0.90
CA ALA A 68 -8.26 -11.84 -0.27
C ALA A 68 -6.85 -11.46 -0.71
N ILE A 69 -6.03 -10.96 0.21
CA ILE A 69 -4.61 -10.69 -0.06
C ILE A 69 -3.74 -11.79 0.54
N ARG A 70 -2.64 -12.10 -0.13
CA ARG A 70 -1.62 -13.04 0.34
C ARG A 70 -0.26 -12.37 0.45
N PHE A 71 0.51 -12.82 1.43
CA PHE A 71 1.86 -12.34 1.67
C PHE A 71 2.88 -13.30 1.02
N PRO A 72 3.78 -12.81 0.16
CA PRO A 72 4.90 -13.61 -0.34
C PRO A 72 5.79 -14.13 0.81
N GLU A 73 6.53 -15.23 0.60
CA GLU A 73 7.28 -15.90 1.68
C GLU A 73 8.32 -15.02 2.38
N ARG A 74 8.85 -14.01 1.68
CA ARG A 74 9.83 -13.06 2.21
C ARG A 74 9.20 -11.73 2.65
N SER A 75 7.88 -11.68 2.78
CA SER A 75 7.19 -10.50 3.25
C SER A 75 7.53 -10.21 4.71
N THR A 76 7.98 -8.99 4.96
CA THR A 76 8.17 -8.43 6.30
C THR A 76 6.86 -7.85 6.87
N LEU A 77 5.86 -7.55 6.03
CA LEU A 77 4.52 -7.21 6.51
C LEU A 77 3.81 -8.40 7.14
N ALA A 78 4.05 -9.62 6.64
CA ALA A 78 3.49 -10.84 7.21
C ALA A 78 3.87 -11.06 8.68
N SER A 79 5.05 -10.60 9.12
CA SER A 79 5.45 -10.71 10.53
C SER A 79 4.87 -9.61 11.43
N MET A 80 4.41 -8.51 10.84
CA MET A 80 3.78 -7.39 11.56
C MET A 80 2.27 -7.60 11.72
N LEU A 81 1.63 -8.24 10.75
CA LEU A 81 0.19 -8.41 10.70
C LEU A 81 -0.22 -9.79 11.22
N PRO A 82 -1.23 -9.86 12.11
CA PRO A 82 -1.74 -11.13 12.60
C PRO A 82 -2.58 -11.77 11.49
N GLY A 83 -2.33 -13.04 11.20
CA GLY A 83 -3.07 -13.76 10.17
C GLY A 83 -2.26 -14.87 9.53
N ARG A 84 -2.95 -15.72 8.77
CA ARG A 84 -2.33 -16.75 7.94
C ARG A 84 -1.60 -16.08 6.76
N ARG A 85 -1.00 -16.89 5.88
CA ARG A 85 -0.42 -16.43 4.60
C ARG A 85 -1.40 -15.66 3.71
N GLU A 86 -2.70 -15.76 3.98
CA GLU A 86 -3.80 -15.09 3.27
C GLU A 86 -4.81 -14.51 4.27
N VAL A 87 -5.31 -13.31 4.00
CA VAL A 87 -6.22 -12.53 4.85
C VAL A 87 -7.20 -11.72 4.00
N ILE A 88 -8.35 -11.32 4.56
CA ILE A 88 -9.29 -10.44 3.85
C ILE A 88 -9.02 -8.99 4.20
N ALA A 89 -8.92 -8.13 3.18
CA ALA A 89 -8.80 -6.68 3.32
C ALA A 89 -9.94 -5.98 2.57
N ASN A 90 -10.14 -4.67 2.82
CA ASN A 90 -11.01 -3.87 1.97
C ASN A 90 -10.28 -3.44 0.68
N SER A 91 -11.04 -3.17 -0.37
CA SER A 91 -10.46 -2.74 -1.63
C SER A 91 -11.29 -1.62 -2.27
N ILE A 92 -10.61 -0.48 -2.47
CA ILE A 92 -11.24 0.78 -2.87
C ILE A 92 -10.32 1.54 -3.84
N HIS A 93 -9.95 0.92 -4.94
CA HIS A 93 -9.05 1.53 -5.92
C HIS A 93 -9.35 1.09 -7.35
N ARG A 94 -9.14 2.02 -8.30
CA ARG A 94 -9.17 1.75 -9.74
C ARG A 94 -7.78 1.70 -10.37
N GLN A 95 -6.78 2.23 -9.66
CA GLN A 95 -5.39 2.24 -10.08
C GLN A 95 -4.62 1.22 -9.25
N ALA A 96 -3.60 0.62 -9.84
CA ALA A 96 -2.69 -0.32 -9.18
C ALA A 96 -1.27 -0.15 -9.70
N ILE A 97 -0.30 -0.71 -8.99
CA ILE A 97 1.09 -0.77 -9.45
C ILE A 97 1.18 -1.72 -10.65
N ARG A 98 1.80 -1.24 -11.74
CA ARG A 98 2.09 -2.03 -12.96
C ARG A 98 3.53 -2.52 -12.96
N GLU A 99 4.48 -1.60 -12.87
CA GLU A 99 5.89 -1.90 -12.70
C GLU A 99 6.35 -1.36 -11.34
N LEU A 100 7.05 -2.23 -10.61
CA LEU A 100 7.57 -1.90 -9.30
C LEU A 100 8.76 -0.94 -9.42
N GLY A 101 8.76 0.12 -8.61
CA GLY A 101 9.86 1.07 -8.53
C GLY A 101 11.14 0.46 -7.97
N ARG A 102 12.24 1.20 -8.12
CA ARG A 102 13.58 0.76 -7.68
C ARG A 102 13.62 0.58 -6.16
N ASP A 103 14.33 -0.45 -5.73
CA ASP A 103 14.55 -0.79 -4.32
C ASP A 103 13.29 -1.04 -3.48
N LEU A 104 12.15 -1.28 -4.14
CA LEU A 104 10.93 -1.72 -3.51
C LEU A 104 10.84 -3.26 -3.55
N ASN A 105 10.29 -3.85 -2.49
CA ASN A 105 9.84 -5.24 -2.45
C ASN A 105 8.32 -5.28 -2.50
N ILE A 106 7.78 -6.32 -3.12
CA ILE A 106 6.37 -6.68 -2.99
C ILE A 106 6.17 -7.36 -1.64
N GLU A 107 5.26 -6.81 -0.86
CA GLU A 107 4.94 -7.26 0.49
C GLU A 107 3.57 -7.94 0.57
N ALA A 108 2.63 -7.58 -0.31
CA ALA A 108 1.36 -8.28 -0.43
C ALA A 108 0.89 -8.24 -1.88
N VAL A 109 0.19 -9.29 -2.28
CA VAL A 109 -0.49 -9.36 -3.57
C VAL A 109 -1.92 -9.82 -3.38
N SER A 110 -2.75 -9.41 -4.31
CA SER A 110 -4.07 -9.91 -4.55
C SER A 110 -4.00 -11.43 -4.85
N SER A 111 -4.79 -12.26 -4.16
CA SER A 111 -4.65 -13.73 -4.23
C SER A 111 -5.12 -14.33 -5.55
N ASP A 112 -6.19 -13.79 -6.13
CA ASP A 112 -6.81 -14.28 -7.36
C ASP A 112 -6.16 -13.73 -8.63
N ASP A 113 -5.75 -12.46 -8.64
CA ASP A 113 -5.25 -11.79 -9.86
C ASP A 113 -3.81 -11.28 -9.78
N GLY A 114 -3.18 -11.35 -8.61
CA GLY A 114 -1.76 -11.00 -8.45
C GLY A 114 -1.45 -9.50 -8.47
N ILE A 115 -2.46 -8.62 -8.52
CA ILE A 115 -2.27 -7.17 -8.35
C ILE A 115 -1.49 -6.87 -7.06
N ILE A 116 -0.53 -5.96 -7.13
CA ILE A 116 0.31 -5.59 -5.97
C ILE A 116 -0.52 -4.77 -4.98
N GLU A 117 -0.62 -5.30 -3.76
CA GLU A 117 -1.43 -4.72 -2.67
C GLU A 117 -0.57 -4.13 -1.56
N GLY A 118 0.72 -4.48 -1.48
CA GLY A 118 1.64 -3.95 -0.49
C GLY A 118 3.07 -3.89 -1.00
N ILE A 119 3.78 -2.84 -0.61
CA ILE A 119 5.20 -2.62 -0.95
C ILE A 119 5.99 -2.12 0.25
N ARG A 120 7.31 -2.36 0.24
CA ARG A 120 8.25 -1.77 1.19
C ARG A 120 9.52 -1.32 0.48
N TYR A 121 10.03 -0.15 0.86
CA TYR A 121 11.34 0.32 0.43
C TYR A 121 12.45 -0.26 1.29
N ARG A 122 13.44 -0.87 0.64
CA ARG A 122 14.49 -1.67 1.29
C ARG A 122 15.57 -0.84 1.99
N ARG A 123 15.70 0.44 1.65
CA ARG A 123 16.82 1.29 2.12
C ARG A 123 16.43 2.24 3.25
N ALA A 124 15.26 2.05 3.86
CA ALA A 124 14.82 2.80 5.02
C ALA A 124 14.20 1.86 6.06
N ALA A 125 14.27 2.25 7.33
CA ALA A 125 13.74 1.44 8.43
C ALA A 125 12.22 1.21 8.30
N PHE A 126 11.48 2.26 7.91
CA PHE A 126 10.03 2.16 7.75
C PHE A 126 9.53 3.04 6.61
N VAL A 127 9.45 2.47 5.41
CA VAL A 127 8.74 3.09 4.28
C VAL A 127 7.91 2.00 3.63
N VAL A 128 6.62 2.03 3.92
CA VAL A 128 5.64 0.99 3.58
C VAL A 128 4.49 1.61 2.82
N GLY A 129 4.04 0.94 1.76
CA GLY A 129 2.81 1.26 1.04
C GLY A 129 1.83 0.10 1.12
N VAL A 130 0.56 0.37 1.39
CA VAL A 130 -0.54 -0.61 1.32
C VAL A 130 -1.68 -0.04 0.49
N GLN A 131 -2.33 -0.88 -0.31
CA GLN A 131 -3.35 -0.47 -1.27
C GLN A 131 -4.76 -0.52 -0.65
N TRP A 132 -4.97 -1.41 0.32
CA TRP A 132 -6.12 -1.38 1.22
C TRP A 132 -6.06 -0.17 2.18
N HIS A 133 -7.17 0.09 2.87
CA HIS A 133 -7.35 1.23 3.75
C HIS A 133 -7.38 0.79 5.22
N PRO A 134 -6.22 0.63 5.90
CA PRO A 134 -6.12 0.16 7.28
C PRO A 134 -6.91 1.01 8.29
N GLU A 135 -7.21 2.27 7.95
CA GLU A 135 -8.02 3.19 8.75
C GLU A 135 -9.49 2.77 8.87
N PHE A 136 -9.98 1.93 7.95
CA PHE A 136 -11.35 1.40 7.98
C PHE A 136 -11.44 0.04 8.69
N HIS A 137 -10.31 -0.56 9.06
CA HIS A 137 -10.26 -1.86 9.77
C HIS A 137 -10.29 -1.68 11.29
N ARG A 138 -11.34 -1.02 11.81
CA ARG A 138 -11.65 -1.16 13.24
C ARG A 138 -12.43 -2.46 13.43
N ALA A 139 -11.82 -3.40 14.15
CA ALA A 139 -12.36 -4.68 14.65
C ALA A 139 -13.81 -4.94 14.21
N GLY A 140 -13.96 -5.49 13.00
CA GLY A 140 -15.23 -5.64 12.30
C GLY A 140 -15.37 -7.04 11.73
N GLY A 141 -15.56 -8.00 12.64
CA GLY A 141 -15.76 -9.43 12.37
C GLY A 141 -14.45 -10.23 12.23
N PRO A 142 -14.48 -11.55 12.51
CA PRO A 142 -13.29 -12.41 12.64
C PRO A 142 -12.48 -12.62 11.34
N GLU A 143 -12.97 -12.14 10.19
CA GLU A 143 -12.34 -12.38 8.88
C GLU A 143 -11.52 -11.21 8.34
N LEU A 144 -11.79 -9.97 8.81
CA LEU A 144 -11.11 -8.79 8.29
C LEU A 144 -9.75 -8.61 8.97
N LEU A 145 -8.72 -8.32 8.19
CA LEU A 145 -7.35 -8.09 8.66
C LEU A 145 -7.28 -7.05 9.78
N ASP A 146 -6.75 -7.43 10.94
CA ASP A 146 -6.43 -6.46 11.99
C ASP A 146 -5.19 -5.64 11.59
N CYS A 147 -5.42 -4.36 11.28
CA CYS A 147 -4.38 -3.43 10.86
C CYS A 147 -3.76 -2.65 12.02
N VAL A 148 -4.22 -2.82 13.27
CA VAL A 148 -3.68 -2.10 14.44
C VAL A 148 -2.17 -2.32 14.57
N PRO A 149 -1.61 -3.53 14.41
CA PRO A 149 -0.17 -3.73 14.52
C PRO A 149 0.67 -2.98 13.48
N LEU A 150 0.18 -2.81 12.25
CA LEU A 150 0.84 -1.99 11.23
C LEU A 150 0.88 -0.52 11.65
N LEU A 151 -0.25 0.00 12.12
CA LEU A 151 -0.36 1.39 12.58
C LEU A 151 0.52 1.64 13.81
N ASP A 152 0.52 0.72 14.78
CA ASP A 152 1.36 0.81 15.97
C ASP A 152 2.85 0.77 15.63
N THR A 153 3.25 -0.08 14.69
CA THR A 153 4.65 -0.16 14.23
C THR A 153 5.08 1.15 13.58
N PHE A 154 4.23 1.74 12.73
CA PHE A 154 4.49 3.06 12.15
C PHE A 154 4.62 4.14 13.22
N LEU A 155 3.72 4.17 14.21
CA LEU A 155 3.75 5.15 15.30
C LEU A 155 4.98 5.00 16.19
N ARG A 156 5.44 3.78 16.46
CA ARG A 156 6.70 3.51 17.18
C ARG A 156 7.89 4.06 16.41
N ALA A 157 8.01 3.71 15.12
CA ALA A 157 9.08 4.23 14.26
C ALA A 157 9.11 5.77 14.23
N ALA A 158 7.93 6.42 14.26
CA ALA A 158 7.85 7.89 14.28
C ALA A 158 8.25 8.50 15.63
N ARG A 159 8.08 7.78 16.74
CA ARG A 159 8.51 8.22 18.08
C ARG A 159 10.01 8.09 18.27
N ASP A 160 10.60 7.00 17.78
CA ASP A 160 12.02 6.71 17.97
C ASP A 160 12.94 7.73 17.27
N MET A 161 12.42 8.51 16.32
CA MET A 161 13.14 9.61 15.67
C MET A 161 13.11 10.95 16.42
N ARG A 162 12.36 11.04 17.53
CA ARG A 162 12.32 12.25 18.36
C ARG A 162 13.39 12.26 19.46
N LEU A 163 14.18 11.20 19.55
CA LEU A 163 15.31 11.02 20.46
C LEU A 163 16.62 11.11 19.67
#